data_AF-A0A1F8LRB1-F1
#
_entry.id   AF-A0A1F8LRB1-F1
#
_cell.length_a   1.000
_cell.length_b   1.000
_cell.length_c   1.000
_cell.angle_alpha   90.00
_cell.angle_beta   90.00
_cell.angle_gamma   90.00
#
_symmetry.space_group_name_H-M   'P 1'
#
loop_
_entity.id
_entity.type
_entity.pdbx_description
1 polymer ?
#
loop_
_entity_poly.entity_id
_entity_poly.type
_entity_poly.pdbx_seq_one_letter_code
_entity_poly.pdbx_strand_id
1 'polypeptide(L)'
;GITIPTRYTYNEAAYDEMLKRLAVKRYCFEEEQQVEYKLDHEGRLRDYIFIPEVITRTDFFVNCPKFKAHPWTTVTFSMKNYIGLQDDRHRLIDHDHLLNQKVADLQYIIQPQFIAADAIIAGQGRMLTPIPYDLKLVIMGNNQVAFDSVCCNIIGIDPLSVEHIRLAYERGFGPVELSKIQLSGDVSLDEARKLGRGFQSGLIRVEDYFKDTNIKTYAGGPSEDESCDYCWGGCPGALEEAIEILRKFDPETDQKMPPIHLVFGAYRGEINAKPGEKVVFMGNCADWQGTIAGEKVSINKLPETRAKKDPYYAASSDIYEKMVAVTLRLFRSRKQGYIRLPG
;
A
#
# COMPACT_ATOMS: atom_id res chain seq x y z
N GLY A 1 6.31 6.81 10.22
CA GLY A 1 6.63 5.83 9.16
C GLY A 1 6.25 4.44 9.61
N ILE A 2 6.14 3.44 8.73
CA ILE A 2 5.90 2.05 9.18
C ILE A 2 6.99 1.69 10.19
N THR A 3 6.62 1.32 11.41
CA THR A 3 7.52 0.96 12.54
C THR A 3 8.44 2.05 13.09
N ILE A 4 8.46 3.25 12.50
CA ILE A 4 9.24 4.40 12.97
C ILE A 4 8.26 5.49 13.43
N PRO A 5 8.24 5.86 14.73
CA PRO A 5 7.36 6.92 15.22
C PRO A 5 7.48 8.22 14.41
N THR A 6 6.34 8.86 14.16
CA THR A 6 6.20 10.07 13.34
C THR A 6 7.09 11.20 13.87
N ARG A 7 7.23 11.34 15.19
CA ARG A 7 8.12 12.33 15.81
C ARG A 7 9.58 12.24 15.33
N TYR A 8 10.11 11.05 15.09
CA TYR A 8 11.48 10.91 14.56
C TYR A 8 11.54 11.36 13.10
N THR A 9 10.57 10.96 12.27
CA THR A 9 10.53 11.37 10.86
C THR A 9 10.41 12.89 10.71
N TYR A 10 9.66 13.55 11.60
CA TYR A 10 9.53 15.01 11.60
C TYR A 10 10.83 15.71 12.02
N ASN A 11 11.51 15.18 13.05
CA ASN A 11 12.81 15.70 13.48
C ASN A 11 13.85 15.62 12.34
N GLU A 12 14.00 14.46 11.71
CA GLU A 12 14.97 14.26 10.61
C GLU A 12 14.64 15.10 9.37
N ALA A 13 13.37 15.42 9.14
CA ALA A 13 12.93 16.29 8.06
C ALA A 13 12.88 17.78 8.46
N ALA A 14 13.47 18.16 9.60
CA ALA A 14 13.54 19.53 10.13
C ALA A 14 12.17 20.22 10.37
N TYR A 15 11.09 19.44 10.50
CA TYR A 15 9.77 19.99 10.84
C TYR A 15 9.75 20.55 12.26
N ASP A 16 10.53 20.01 13.19
CA ASP A 16 10.52 20.45 14.60
C ASP A 16 10.93 21.92 14.74
N GLU A 17 11.91 22.38 13.95
CA GLU A 17 12.32 23.80 13.92
C GLU A 17 11.26 24.69 13.26
N MET A 18 10.55 24.19 12.24
CA MET A 18 9.40 24.90 11.66
C MET A 18 8.27 25.04 12.67
N LEU A 19 7.90 23.96 13.37
CA LEU A 19 6.81 23.93 14.34
C LEU A 19 7.07 24.86 15.53
N LYS A 20 8.31 24.91 16.04
CA LYS A 20 8.73 25.86 17.09
C LYS A 20 8.49 27.31 16.69
N ARG A 21 8.77 27.68 15.43
CA ARG A 21 8.57 29.06 14.92
C ARG A 21 7.09 29.43 14.77
N LEU A 22 6.25 28.47 14.43
CA LEU A 22 4.82 28.69 14.16
C LEU A 22 3.93 28.61 15.41
N ALA A 23 4.47 28.18 16.55
CA ALA A 23 3.73 27.99 17.81
C ALA A 23 2.47 27.10 17.64
N VAL A 24 2.56 26.08 16.78
CA VAL A 24 1.47 25.12 16.53
C VAL A 24 1.65 23.84 17.33
N LYS A 25 0.54 23.25 17.77
CA LYS A 25 0.57 21.95 18.44
C LYS A 25 0.68 20.82 17.41
N ARG A 26 1.64 19.92 17.61
CA ARG A 26 1.80 18.69 16.84
C ARG A 26 1.05 17.55 17.53
N TYR A 27 0.31 16.78 16.75
CA TYR A 27 -0.26 15.50 17.14
C TYR A 27 0.39 14.40 16.30
N CYS A 28 0.98 13.39 16.92
CA CYS A 28 1.49 12.21 16.22
C CYS A 28 0.42 11.14 16.37
N PHE A 29 -0.37 10.90 15.33
CA PHE A 29 -1.61 10.11 15.41
C PHE A 29 -1.44 8.72 15.99
N GLU A 30 -0.29 8.08 15.79
CA GLU A 30 0.03 6.78 16.37
C GLU A 30 0.32 6.81 17.88
N GLU A 31 0.60 7.99 18.44
CA GLU A 31 0.85 8.25 19.85
C GLU A 31 -0.38 8.87 20.56
N GLU A 32 -1.43 9.21 19.82
CA GLU A 32 -2.69 9.72 20.38
C GLU A 32 -3.61 8.58 20.86
N GLN A 33 -4.54 8.91 21.76
CA GLN A 33 -5.61 7.99 22.14
C GLN A 33 -6.42 7.59 20.90
N GLN A 34 -6.55 6.28 20.67
CA GLN A 34 -7.40 5.75 19.62
C GLN A 34 -8.82 5.54 20.15
N VAL A 35 -9.81 5.93 19.36
CA VAL A 35 -11.24 5.79 19.68
C VAL A 35 -11.94 5.01 18.56
N GLU A 36 -12.94 4.23 18.94
CA GLU A 36 -13.82 3.58 17.98
C GLU A 36 -14.61 4.63 17.19
N TYR A 37 -14.65 4.47 15.88
CA TYR A 37 -15.49 5.22 14.96
C TYR A 37 -16.37 4.24 14.20
N LYS A 38 -17.68 4.36 14.38
CA LYS A 38 -18.67 3.51 13.73
C LYS A 38 -18.85 3.92 12.26
N LEU A 39 -18.89 2.93 11.37
CA LEU A 39 -19.22 3.12 9.97
C LEU A 39 -20.65 2.64 9.75
N ASP A 40 -21.55 3.55 9.36
CA ASP A 40 -22.98 3.25 9.19
C ASP A 40 -23.43 3.15 7.73
N HIS A 41 -22.50 3.32 6.77
CA HIS A 41 -22.83 3.27 5.36
C HIS A 41 -23.00 1.83 4.84
N GLU A 42 -23.77 1.68 3.75
CA GLU A 42 -23.93 0.42 3.04
C GLU A 42 -22.63 0.02 2.34
N GLY A 43 -22.35 -1.30 2.24
CA GLY A 43 -21.17 -1.82 1.57
C GLY A 43 -19.83 -1.51 2.26
N ARG A 44 -19.86 -1.13 3.54
CA ARG A 44 -18.68 -0.99 4.40
C ARG A 44 -17.98 -2.32 4.60
N LEU A 45 -16.66 -2.28 4.70
CA LEU A 45 -15.81 -3.43 4.97
C LEU A 45 -15.92 -3.87 6.43
N ARG A 46 -16.10 -2.91 7.35
CA ARG A 46 -16.24 -3.15 8.80
C ARG A 46 -17.30 -2.24 9.39
N ASP A 47 -17.93 -2.68 10.48
CA ASP A 47 -18.89 -1.88 11.23
C ASP A 47 -18.23 -0.73 12.02
N TYR A 48 -16.94 -0.85 12.32
CA TYR A 48 -16.17 0.16 13.02
C TYR A 48 -14.68 0.06 12.70
N ILE A 49 -13.99 1.17 12.93
CA ILE A 49 -12.53 1.32 12.82
C ILE A 49 -12.02 2.15 14.00
N PHE A 50 -10.71 2.17 14.21
CA PHE A 50 -10.09 3.06 15.19
C PHE A 50 -9.38 4.22 14.50
N ILE A 51 -9.59 5.41 15.07
CA ILE A 51 -8.96 6.66 14.65
C ILE A 51 -8.46 7.44 15.87
N PRO A 52 -7.56 8.43 15.70
CA PRO A 52 -7.08 9.27 16.78
C PRO A 52 -8.22 10.16 17.27
N GLU A 53 -8.40 10.27 18.59
CA GLU A 53 -9.43 11.10 19.24
C GLU A 53 -9.44 12.54 18.71
N VAL A 54 -8.26 13.08 18.36
CA VAL A 54 -8.14 14.44 17.85
C VAL A 54 -8.90 14.67 16.53
N ILE A 55 -9.10 13.63 15.73
CA ILE A 55 -9.85 13.70 14.47
C ILE A 55 -11.35 13.88 14.73
N THR A 56 -11.91 13.29 15.79
CA THR A 56 -13.36 13.36 16.07
C THR A 56 -13.81 14.76 16.50
N ARG A 57 -12.88 15.59 16.96
CA ARG A 57 -13.11 16.98 17.38
C ARG A 57 -12.54 18.02 16.41
N THR A 58 -12.24 17.62 15.17
CA THR A 58 -11.69 18.53 14.16
C THR A 58 -12.82 19.22 13.38
N ASP A 59 -12.90 20.55 13.46
CA ASP A 59 -13.90 21.35 12.74
C ASP A 59 -13.51 21.64 11.28
N PHE A 60 -12.21 21.79 11.03
CA PHE A 60 -11.64 22.09 9.71
C PHE A 60 -10.40 21.23 9.46
N PHE A 61 -10.48 20.34 8.49
CA PHE A 61 -9.45 19.38 8.18
C PHE A 61 -8.71 19.76 6.90
N VAL A 62 -7.39 19.92 7.01
CA VAL A 62 -6.49 20.15 5.90
C VAL A 62 -5.72 18.87 5.59
N ASN A 63 -5.84 18.37 4.36
CA ASN A 63 -5.12 17.19 3.91
C ASN A 63 -3.91 17.61 3.05
N CYS A 64 -2.69 17.23 3.45
CA CYS A 64 -1.46 17.59 2.75
C CYS A 64 -0.76 16.35 2.15
N PRO A 65 -1.30 15.73 1.09
CA PRO A 65 -0.72 14.52 0.52
C PRO A 65 0.57 14.82 -0.27
N LYS A 66 1.46 13.82 -0.37
CA LYS A 66 2.55 13.83 -1.34
C LYS A 66 2.08 13.30 -2.69
N PHE A 67 2.44 13.97 -3.78
CA PHE A 67 2.13 13.46 -5.12
C PHE A 67 3.00 12.25 -5.44
N LYS A 68 2.48 11.02 -5.30
CA LYS A 68 3.23 9.80 -5.60
C LYS A 68 2.41 8.64 -6.17
N ALA A 69 3.07 7.84 -7.00
CA ALA A 69 2.62 6.51 -7.41
C ALA A 69 2.51 5.56 -6.21
N HIS A 70 1.79 4.46 -6.39
CA HIS A 70 1.70 3.42 -5.38
C HIS A 70 1.63 2.04 -6.02
N PRO A 71 2.49 1.08 -5.64
CA PRO A 71 2.53 -0.26 -6.25
C PRO A 71 1.30 -1.13 -5.93
N TRP A 72 0.50 -0.75 -4.92
CA TRP A 72 -0.66 -1.53 -4.47
C TRP A 72 -2.03 -0.94 -4.85
N THR A 73 -2.07 0.33 -5.24
CA THR A 73 -3.31 1.09 -5.47
C THR A 73 -3.21 2.06 -6.63
N THR A 74 -2.20 1.87 -7.50
CA THR A 74 -1.83 2.75 -8.62
C THR A 74 -1.22 4.09 -8.18
N VAL A 75 -1.92 4.82 -7.32
CA VAL A 75 -1.55 6.16 -6.82
C VAL A 75 -1.77 6.25 -5.31
N THR A 76 -1.19 7.28 -4.69
CA THR A 76 -1.47 7.64 -3.29
C THR A 76 -2.52 8.73 -3.21
N PHE A 77 -2.15 9.95 -3.57
CA PHE A 77 -2.91 11.20 -3.45
C PHE A 77 -3.85 11.30 -2.23
N SER A 78 -4.83 12.20 -2.27
CA SER A 78 -5.50 12.70 -1.07
C SER A 78 -6.25 11.59 -0.33
N MET A 79 -6.94 10.71 -1.07
CA MET A 79 -7.74 9.65 -0.49
C MET A 79 -6.88 8.62 0.24
N LYS A 80 -5.77 8.15 -0.37
CA LYS A 80 -4.92 7.15 0.30
C LYS A 80 -4.10 7.73 1.45
N ASN A 81 -3.92 9.06 1.50
CA ASN A 81 -3.29 9.70 2.66
C ASN A 81 -4.05 9.40 3.97
N TYR A 82 -5.34 9.07 3.90
CA TYR A 82 -6.15 8.68 5.05
C TYR A 82 -5.72 7.38 5.71
N ILE A 83 -4.95 6.52 5.02
CA ILE A 83 -4.29 5.38 5.67
C ILE A 83 -3.40 5.84 6.83
N GLY A 84 -2.92 7.09 6.80
CA GLY A 84 -2.16 7.73 7.88
C GLY A 84 -2.99 8.21 9.07
N LEU A 85 -4.33 8.21 8.99
CA LEU A 85 -5.17 8.47 10.16
C LEU A 85 -5.05 7.33 11.17
N GLN A 86 -4.78 6.11 10.73
CA GLN A 86 -4.71 4.95 11.63
C GLN A 86 -3.29 4.72 12.15
N ASP A 87 -3.20 4.30 13.41
CA ASP A 87 -1.94 3.81 13.99
C ASP A 87 -1.44 2.52 13.31
N ASP A 88 -0.22 2.09 13.64
CA ASP A 88 0.41 0.91 13.02
C ASP A 88 -0.36 -0.41 13.24
N ARG A 89 -1.19 -0.50 14.28
CA ARG A 89 -1.93 -1.72 14.64
C ARG A 89 -3.17 -1.87 13.78
N HIS A 90 -3.88 -0.76 13.56
CA HIS A 90 -5.11 -0.72 12.80
C HIS A 90 -4.88 -0.52 11.30
N ARG A 91 -3.82 0.19 10.90
CA ARG A 91 -3.55 0.47 9.47
C ARG A 91 -3.27 -0.78 8.65
N LEU A 92 -2.71 -1.84 9.27
CA LEU A 92 -2.35 -3.10 8.62
C LEU A 92 -3.53 -4.09 8.51
N ILE A 93 -4.62 -3.83 9.21
CA ILE A 93 -5.89 -4.57 9.05
C ILE A 93 -6.44 -4.27 7.66
N ASP A 94 -6.82 -5.29 6.90
CA ASP A 94 -7.30 -5.20 5.51
C ASP A 94 -6.33 -4.49 4.54
N HIS A 95 -5.04 -4.43 4.90
CA HIS A 95 -3.98 -3.90 4.05
C HIS A 95 -3.44 -5.00 3.14
N ASP A 96 -4.34 -5.55 2.32
CA ASP A 96 -4.09 -6.64 1.39
C ASP A 96 -4.94 -6.40 0.11
N HIS A 97 -5.58 -7.43 -0.45
CA HIS A 97 -6.52 -7.29 -1.56
C HIS A 97 -7.71 -6.36 -1.26
N LEU A 98 -8.02 -6.11 0.02
CA LEU A 98 -9.11 -5.23 0.46
C LEU A 98 -8.67 -3.75 0.61
N LEU A 99 -7.41 -3.43 0.33
CA LEU A 99 -6.83 -2.11 0.59
C LEU A 99 -7.60 -0.97 -0.09
N ASN A 100 -8.05 -1.14 -1.33
CA ASN A 100 -8.82 -0.09 -2.03
C ASN A 100 -10.20 0.14 -1.38
N GLN A 101 -10.88 -0.93 -0.95
CA GLN A 101 -12.15 -0.83 -0.22
C GLN A 101 -11.96 -0.11 1.12
N LYS A 102 -10.88 -0.44 1.84
CA LYS A 102 -10.50 0.27 3.06
C LYS A 102 -10.28 1.77 2.81
N VAL A 103 -9.54 2.15 1.76
CA VAL A 103 -9.34 3.57 1.41
C VAL A 103 -10.67 4.28 1.14
N ALA A 104 -11.62 3.59 0.49
CA ALA A 104 -12.96 4.12 0.25
C ALA A 104 -13.80 4.25 1.54
N ASP A 105 -13.70 3.31 2.49
CA ASP A 105 -14.37 3.39 3.80
C ASP A 105 -13.86 4.57 4.63
N LEU A 106 -12.55 4.84 4.60
CA LEU A 106 -11.95 5.95 5.34
C LEU A 106 -12.52 7.33 4.94
N GLN A 107 -13.14 7.45 3.76
CA GLN A 107 -13.79 8.69 3.32
C GLN A 107 -15.00 9.07 4.21
N TYR A 108 -15.57 8.14 4.96
CA TYR A 108 -16.70 8.41 5.87
C TYR A 108 -16.30 8.94 7.24
N ILE A 109 -14.99 9.08 7.53
CA ILE A 109 -14.52 9.63 8.81
C ILE A 109 -14.71 11.15 8.86
N ILE A 110 -14.07 11.85 7.93
CA ILE A 110 -14.06 13.30 7.83
C ILE A 110 -13.70 13.67 6.40
N GLN A 111 -14.31 14.70 5.82
CA GLN A 111 -13.93 15.23 4.51
C GLN A 111 -13.11 16.52 4.69
N PRO A 112 -11.97 16.67 4.01
CA PRO A 112 -11.14 17.85 4.13
C PRO A 112 -11.83 19.02 3.44
N GLN A 113 -11.82 20.16 4.10
CA GLN A 113 -12.25 21.43 3.52
C GLN A 113 -11.16 22.05 2.65
N PHE A 114 -9.90 21.61 2.82
CA PHE A 114 -8.78 22.03 2.00
C PHE A 114 -7.75 20.91 1.82
N ILE A 115 -7.23 20.79 0.61
CA ILE A 115 -6.22 19.84 0.21
C ILE A 115 -5.09 20.63 -0.44
N ALA A 116 -3.85 20.38 -0.05
CA ALA A 116 -2.67 20.95 -0.67
C ALA A 116 -1.63 19.85 -0.90
N ALA A 117 -1.51 19.38 -2.15
CA ALA A 117 -0.51 18.39 -2.50
C ALA A 117 0.83 19.04 -2.85
N ASP A 118 1.89 18.51 -2.25
CA ASP A 118 3.25 18.72 -2.73
C ASP A 118 3.48 17.82 -3.95
N ALA A 119 3.44 18.45 -5.13
CA ALA A 119 3.74 17.87 -6.44
C ALA A 119 4.95 18.54 -7.10
N ILE A 120 5.83 19.18 -6.31
CA ILE A 120 7.01 19.89 -6.84
C ILE A 120 7.99 18.83 -7.37
N ILE A 121 8.39 17.92 -6.48
CA ILE A 121 9.09 16.68 -6.82
C ILE A 121 8.16 15.54 -6.46
N ALA A 122 7.46 14.98 -7.45
CA ALA A 122 6.63 13.80 -7.29
C ALA A 122 7.48 12.53 -7.13
N GLY A 123 6.88 11.48 -6.57
CA GLY A 123 7.51 10.15 -6.50
C GLY A 123 6.85 9.18 -7.48
N GLN A 124 7.57 8.70 -8.49
CA GLN A 124 7.06 7.72 -9.46
C GLN A 124 7.62 6.31 -9.22
N GLY A 125 6.98 5.31 -9.80
CA GLY A 125 7.34 3.90 -9.64
C GLY A 125 6.98 3.36 -8.26
N ARG A 126 7.98 3.15 -7.41
CA ARG A 126 7.87 2.45 -6.12
C ARG A 126 7.48 3.38 -4.97
N MET A 127 6.99 2.84 -3.86
CA MET A 127 6.55 3.66 -2.71
C MET A 127 7.64 3.94 -1.68
N LEU A 128 8.52 2.98 -1.37
CA LEU A 128 9.61 3.16 -0.40
C LEU A 128 10.90 3.65 -1.07
N THR A 129 11.08 3.31 -2.35
CA THR A 129 12.22 3.72 -3.18
C THR A 129 11.77 4.50 -4.43
N PRO A 130 10.96 5.58 -4.27
CA PRO A 130 10.42 6.31 -5.40
C PRO A 130 11.53 6.90 -6.28
N ILE A 131 11.26 6.97 -7.57
CA ILE A 131 12.09 7.75 -8.51
C ILE A 131 11.58 9.19 -8.44
N PRO A 132 12.43 10.19 -8.11
CA PRO A 132 12.04 11.59 -8.16
C PRO A 132 11.59 12.00 -9.56
N TYR A 133 10.45 12.68 -9.65
CA TYR A 133 9.90 13.19 -10.89
C TYR A 133 9.55 14.68 -10.74
N ASP A 134 10.14 15.52 -11.57
CA ASP A 134 10.06 16.97 -11.47
C ASP A 134 8.75 17.51 -12.08
N LEU A 135 7.64 17.34 -11.35
CA LEU A 135 6.31 17.72 -11.79
C LEU A 135 6.02 19.23 -11.63
N LYS A 136 6.72 19.91 -10.71
CA LYS A 136 6.71 21.38 -10.52
C LYS A 136 5.34 21.99 -10.20
N LEU A 137 4.46 21.24 -9.54
CA LEU A 137 3.12 21.72 -9.21
C LEU A 137 2.93 21.80 -7.69
N VAL A 138 2.09 22.74 -7.27
CA VAL A 138 1.35 22.65 -6.01
C VAL A 138 -0.11 22.60 -6.41
N ILE A 139 -0.78 21.50 -6.05
CA ILE A 139 -2.16 21.27 -6.46
C ILE A 139 -3.03 21.47 -5.23
N MET A 140 -4.05 22.31 -5.35
CA MET A 140 -4.95 22.65 -4.25
C MET A 140 -6.40 22.32 -4.63
N GLY A 141 -7.20 21.94 -3.64
CA GLY A 141 -8.63 21.66 -3.84
C GLY A 141 -9.37 21.46 -2.52
N ASN A 142 -10.64 21.11 -2.60
CA ASN A 142 -11.54 21.02 -1.44
C ASN A 142 -12.51 19.82 -1.53
N ASN A 143 -12.24 18.88 -2.43
CA ASN A 143 -13.02 17.66 -2.63
C ASN A 143 -12.06 16.54 -3.02
N GLN A 144 -11.94 15.49 -2.21
CA GLN A 144 -10.89 14.47 -2.38
C GLN A 144 -11.00 13.69 -3.70
N VAL A 145 -12.20 13.23 -4.06
CA VAL A 145 -12.39 12.45 -5.28
C VAL A 145 -12.15 13.32 -6.52
N ALA A 146 -12.65 14.56 -6.53
CA ALA A 146 -12.37 15.51 -7.61
C ALA A 146 -10.88 15.83 -7.71
N PHE A 147 -10.22 16.05 -6.57
CA PHE A 147 -8.79 16.33 -6.48
C PHE A 147 -7.95 15.18 -7.04
N ASP A 148 -8.20 13.96 -6.59
CA ASP A 148 -7.48 12.77 -7.06
C ASP A 148 -7.80 12.50 -8.53
N SER A 149 -9.01 12.82 -9.00
CA SER A 149 -9.39 12.71 -10.42
C SER A 149 -8.61 13.66 -11.33
N VAL A 150 -8.40 14.90 -10.89
CA VAL A 150 -7.54 15.87 -11.58
C VAL A 150 -6.09 15.39 -11.57
N CYS A 151 -5.60 14.90 -10.42
CA CYS A 151 -4.25 14.35 -10.31
C CYS A 151 -4.02 13.16 -11.25
N CYS A 152 -4.98 12.24 -11.37
CA CYS A 152 -4.92 11.13 -12.33
C CYS A 152 -4.86 11.65 -13.77
N ASN A 153 -5.69 12.65 -14.11
CA ASN A 153 -5.68 13.27 -15.43
C ASN A 153 -4.36 13.95 -15.79
N ILE A 154 -3.64 14.53 -14.81
CA ILE A 154 -2.32 15.15 -15.02
C ILE A 154 -1.29 14.12 -15.50
N ILE A 155 -1.35 12.89 -14.97
CA ILE A 155 -0.40 11.81 -15.31
C ILE A 155 -0.97 10.82 -16.34
N GLY A 156 -2.10 11.13 -16.97
CA GLY A 156 -2.70 10.32 -18.04
C GLY A 156 -3.31 8.99 -17.55
N ILE A 157 -3.75 8.92 -16.30
CA ILE A 157 -4.46 7.78 -15.73
C ILE A 157 -5.97 8.08 -15.73
N ASP A 158 -6.78 7.12 -16.15
CA ASP A 158 -8.24 7.19 -15.97
C ASP A 158 -8.57 7.07 -14.48
N PRO A 159 -9.20 8.07 -13.83
CA PRO A 159 -9.53 8.00 -12.41
C PRO A 159 -10.41 6.80 -12.06
N LEU A 160 -11.29 6.34 -12.96
CA LEU A 160 -12.14 5.17 -12.68
C LEU A 160 -11.38 3.83 -12.78
N SER A 161 -10.19 3.81 -13.38
CA SER A 161 -9.29 2.65 -13.32
C SER A 161 -8.58 2.51 -11.96
N VAL A 162 -8.58 3.57 -11.15
CA VAL A 162 -8.06 3.54 -9.77
C VAL A 162 -9.19 3.10 -8.84
N GLU A 163 -9.10 1.86 -8.35
CA GLU A 163 -10.21 1.18 -7.69
C GLU A 163 -10.80 1.95 -6.50
N HIS A 164 -9.98 2.52 -5.61
CA HIS A 164 -10.52 3.29 -4.48
C HIS A 164 -11.22 4.59 -4.89
N ILE A 165 -10.79 5.25 -5.98
CA ILE A 165 -11.48 6.43 -6.54
C ILE A 165 -12.83 6.00 -7.10
N ARG A 166 -12.87 4.92 -7.90
CA ARG A 166 -14.10 4.35 -8.43
C ARG A 166 -15.08 3.96 -7.32
N LEU A 167 -14.62 3.21 -6.32
CA LEU A 167 -15.46 2.78 -5.19
C LEU A 167 -16.03 3.96 -4.40
N ALA A 168 -15.24 5.00 -4.13
CA ALA A 168 -15.76 6.20 -3.47
C ALA A 168 -16.76 6.94 -4.37
N TYR A 169 -16.51 7.02 -5.68
CA TYR A 169 -17.43 7.63 -6.62
C TYR A 169 -18.79 6.92 -6.67
N GLU A 170 -18.78 5.59 -6.77
CA GLU A 170 -19.98 4.74 -6.73
C GLU A 170 -20.77 4.88 -5.42
N ARG A 171 -20.08 5.22 -4.34
CA ARG A 171 -20.65 5.49 -3.01
C ARG A 171 -21.15 6.93 -2.82
N GLY A 172 -21.10 7.76 -3.87
CA GLY A 172 -21.65 9.12 -3.87
C GLY A 172 -20.66 10.23 -3.52
N PHE A 173 -19.38 9.93 -3.30
CA PHE A 173 -18.34 10.96 -3.30
C PHE A 173 -18.02 11.40 -4.73
N GLY A 174 -17.39 12.56 -4.94
CA GLY A 174 -17.12 13.04 -6.30
C GLY A 174 -17.32 14.53 -6.47
N PRO A 175 -17.24 15.04 -7.71
CA PRO A 175 -17.31 14.28 -8.98
C PRO A 175 -15.96 13.69 -9.46
N VAL A 176 -16.00 12.83 -10.49
CA VAL A 176 -14.81 12.38 -11.24
C VAL A 176 -14.69 13.05 -12.62
N GLU A 177 -15.79 13.58 -13.16
CA GLU A 177 -15.82 14.19 -14.47
C GLU A 177 -15.27 15.62 -14.43
N LEU A 178 -14.24 15.90 -15.23
CA LEU A 178 -13.58 17.21 -15.28
C LEU A 178 -14.54 18.36 -15.59
N SER A 179 -15.61 18.12 -16.35
CA SER A 179 -16.63 19.13 -16.67
C SER A 179 -17.44 19.61 -15.45
N LYS A 180 -17.42 18.84 -14.36
CA LYS A 180 -18.07 19.19 -13.08
C LYS A 180 -17.07 19.76 -12.06
N ILE A 181 -15.80 19.90 -12.42
CA ILE A 181 -14.74 20.39 -11.55
C ILE A 181 -14.32 21.78 -12.01
N GLN A 182 -14.45 22.77 -11.13
CA GLN A 182 -13.92 24.10 -11.39
C GLN A 182 -12.40 24.08 -11.23
N LEU A 183 -11.69 24.28 -12.35
CA LEU A 183 -10.24 24.38 -12.38
C LEU A 183 -9.82 25.83 -12.61
N SER A 184 -8.86 26.29 -11.82
CA SER A 184 -8.24 27.61 -11.95
C SER A 184 -6.83 27.57 -11.38
N GLY A 185 -6.01 28.55 -11.74
CA GLY A 185 -4.63 28.68 -11.28
C GLY A 185 -3.72 29.17 -12.39
N ASP A 186 -2.43 29.25 -12.08
CA ASP A 186 -1.40 29.81 -12.97
C ASP A 186 -0.95 28.82 -14.06
N VAL A 187 -1.36 27.56 -13.94
CA VAL A 187 -1.03 26.46 -14.87
C VAL A 187 -2.33 25.82 -15.34
N SER A 188 -2.55 25.76 -16.66
CA SER A 188 -3.71 25.06 -17.23
C SER A 188 -3.59 23.54 -17.09
N LEU A 189 -4.71 22.82 -17.15
CA LEU A 189 -4.69 21.35 -17.09
C LEU A 189 -3.86 20.73 -18.23
N ASP A 190 -3.86 21.33 -19.42
CA ASP A 190 -3.09 20.83 -20.55
C ASP A 190 -1.58 21.04 -20.38
N GLU A 191 -1.16 22.14 -19.73
CA GLU A 191 0.24 22.34 -19.32
C GLU A 191 0.64 21.34 -18.23
N ALA A 192 -0.21 21.15 -17.23
CA ALA A 192 0.02 20.14 -16.18
C ALA A 192 0.15 18.72 -16.78
N ARG A 193 -0.68 18.37 -17.76
CA ARG A 193 -0.59 17.10 -18.52
C ARG A 193 0.72 16.96 -19.30
N LYS A 194 1.26 18.05 -19.85
CA LYS A 194 2.59 18.04 -20.48
C LYS A 194 3.67 17.76 -19.45
N LEU A 195 3.57 18.36 -18.27
CA LEU A 195 4.50 18.15 -17.16
C LEU A 195 4.42 16.74 -16.58
N GLY A 196 3.23 16.12 -16.53
CA GLY A 196 3.05 14.74 -16.05
C GLY A 196 3.30 13.66 -17.10
N ARG A 197 3.69 14.01 -18.33
CA ARG A 197 3.89 13.05 -19.41
C ARG A 197 5.03 12.08 -19.10
N GLY A 198 4.77 10.80 -19.21
CA GLY A 198 5.76 9.75 -18.95
C GLY A 198 5.95 9.44 -17.47
N PHE A 199 5.11 9.98 -16.59
CA PHE A 199 5.05 9.58 -15.19
C PHE A 199 4.76 8.08 -15.08
N GLN A 200 5.58 7.36 -14.31
CA GLN A 200 5.48 5.91 -14.17
C GLN A 200 4.63 5.53 -12.95
N SER A 201 3.55 4.77 -13.17
CA SER A 201 2.86 4.09 -12.07
C SER A 201 3.69 2.92 -11.54
N GLY A 202 3.36 2.43 -10.34
CA GLY A 202 4.05 1.31 -9.70
C GLY A 202 3.36 -0.04 -9.86
N LEU A 203 2.20 -0.08 -10.51
CA LEU A 203 1.32 -1.25 -10.54
C LEU A 203 1.82 -2.28 -11.57
N ILE A 204 2.72 -3.16 -11.15
CA ILE A 204 3.30 -4.22 -11.99
C ILE A 204 3.06 -5.53 -11.26
N ARG A 205 2.51 -6.54 -11.94
CA ARG A 205 2.35 -7.88 -11.34
C ARG A 205 3.73 -8.45 -10.97
N VAL A 206 3.78 -9.17 -9.85
CA VAL A 206 5.04 -9.68 -9.29
C VAL A 206 5.78 -10.59 -10.29
N GLU A 207 5.05 -11.35 -11.12
CA GLU A 207 5.63 -12.21 -12.16
C GLU A 207 6.33 -11.40 -13.25
N ASP A 208 5.70 -10.33 -13.73
CA ASP A 208 6.30 -9.44 -14.73
C ASP A 208 7.46 -8.65 -14.14
N TYR A 209 7.37 -8.30 -12.86
CA TYR A 209 8.38 -7.54 -12.15
C TYR A 209 9.71 -8.29 -12.01
N PHE A 210 9.64 -9.61 -11.77
CA PHE A 210 10.82 -10.46 -11.58
C PHE A 210 11.19 -11.31 -12.80
N LYS A 211 10.53 -11.13 -13.95
CA LYS A 211 10.68 -11.99 -15.14
C LYS A 211 12.14 -12.22 -15.57
N ASP A 212 12.96 -11.17 -15.52
CA ASP A 212 14.37 -11.16 -15.97
C ASP A 212 15.37 -11.39 -14.82
N THR A 213 14.90 -11.94 -13.69
CA THR A 213 15.71 -12.16 -12.48
C THR A 213 15.82 -13.63 -12.10
N ASN A 214 16.64 -13.90 -11.09
CA ASN A 214 16.74 -15.21 -10.44
C ASN A 214 15.54 -15.50 -9.49
N ILE A 215 14.68 -14.51 -9.24
CA ILE A 215 13.43 -14.73 -8.50
C ILE A 215 12.35 -15.17 -9.50
N LYS A 216 11.77 -16.34 -9.28
CA LYS A 216 10.61 -16.83 -10.03
C LYS A 216 9.38 -16.77 -9.14
N THR A 217 8.35 -16.04 -9.57
CA THR A 217 7.16 -15.83 -8.75
C THR A 217 5.93 -16.46 -9.39
N TYR A 218 5.01 -16.92 -8.53
CA TYR A 218 3.80 -17.61 -8.90
C TYR A 218 2.66 -17.07 -8.03
N ALA A 219 1.75 -16.29 -8.59
CA ALA A 219 0.64 -15.73 -7.82
C ALA A 219 -0.71 -16.28 -8.29
N GLY A 220 -1.52 -16.73 -7.34
CA GLY A 220 -2.95 -16.96 -7.51
C GLY A 220 -3.79 -16.05 -6.61
N GLY A 221 -5.11 -16.20 -6.70
CA GLY A 221 -6.07 -15.44 -5.90
C GLY A 221 -5.92 -15.66 -4.39
N PRO A 222 -6.22 -14.66 -3.54
CA PRO A 222 -6.12 -14.78 -2.08
C PRO A 222 -7.29 -15.55 -1.44
N SER A 223 -8.43 -15.65 -2.12
CA SER A 223 -9.69 -16.21 -1.63
C SER A 223 -10.22 -17.33 -2.55
N GLU A 224 -11.22 -18.09 -2.05
CA GLU A 224 -11.89 -19.15 -2.83
C GLU A 224 -13.03 -18.59 -3.70
N ASP A 225 -13.58 -17.43 -3.33
CA ASP A 225 -14.48 -16.72 -4.22
C ASP A 225 -13.66 -16.10 -5.35
N GLU A 226 -13.99 -16.40 -6.59
CA GLU A 226 -13.28 -15.93 -7.80
C GLU A 226 -13.33 -14.40 -8.00
N SER A 227 -13.71 -13.64 -6.97
CA SER A 227 -13.84 -12.18 -6.98
C SER A 227 -12.50 -11.45 -7.09
N CYS A 228 -11.40 -12.11 -6.72
CA CYS A 228 -10.04 -11.54 -6.78
C CYS A 228 -9.02 -12.58 -7.26
N ASP A 229 -8.42 -12.34 -8.42
CA ASP A 229 -7.41 -13.22 -9.02
C ASP A 229 -5.98 -12.88 -8.56
N TYR A 230 -5.77 -11.73 -7.90
CA TYR A 230 -4.46 -11.27 -7.44
C TYR A 230 -4.52 -10.27 -6.29
N CYS A 231 -3.65 -10.47 -5.29
CA CYS A 231 -3.54 -9.59 -4.13
C CYS A 231 -2.43 -8.54 -4.29
N TRP A 232 -2.81 -7.31 -4.63
CA TRP A 232 -1.87 -6.18 -4.81
C TRP A 232 -1.24 -5.69 -3.50
N GLY A 233 -2.02 -5.55 -2.43
CA GLY A 233 -1.56 -4.98 -1.16
C GLY A 233 -0.85 -5.95 -0.21
N GLY A 234 -0.79 -7.24 -0.57
CA GLY A 234 -0.29 -8.30 0.31
C GLY A 234 1.19 -8.63 0.14
N CYS A 235 1.52 -9.91 0.29
CA CYS A 235 2.89 -10.42 0.19
C CYS A 235 3.62 -10.09 -1.13
N PRO A 236 2.98 -10.13 -2.33
CA PRO A 236 3.66 -9.80 -3.58
C PRO A 236 4.21 -8.37 -3.58
N GLY A 237 3.35 -7.39 -3.27
CA GLY A 237 3.74 -5.99 -3.25
C GLY A 237 4.77 -5.65 -2.15
N ALA A 238 4.72 -6.34 -1.01
CA ALA A 238 5.74 -6.20 0.03
C ALA A 238 7.11 -6.76 -0.39
N LEU A 239 7.13 -7.87 -1.15
CA LEU A 239 8.34 -8.44 -1.71
C LEU A 239 9.00 -7.48 -2.72
N GLU A 240 8.22 -6.91 -3.63
CA GLU A 240 8.73 -5.98 -4.64
C GLU A 240 9.49 -4.82 -3.99
N GLU A 241 8.89 -4.18 -2.97
CA GLU A 241 9.51 -3.08 -2.23
C GLU A 241 10.76 -3.54 -1.44
N ALA A 242 10.72 -4.74 -0.84
CA ALA A 242 11.88 -5.27 -0.12
C ALA A 242 13.08 -5.51 -1.04
N ILE A 243 12.85 -6.11 -2.23
CA ILE A 243 13.93 -6.33 -3.20
C ILE A 243 14.45 -5.01 -3.76
N GLU A 244 13.60 -4.00 -3.95
CA GLU A 244 14.07 -2.68 -4.40
C GLU A 244 14.95 -1.98 -3.39
N ILE A 245 14.62 -2.08 -2.11
CA ILE A 245 15.50 -1.58 -1.06
C ILE A 245 16.87 -2.26 -1.19
N LEU A 246 16.91 -3.59 -1.36
CA LEU A 246 18.17 -4.32 -1.56
C LEU A 246 18.92 -3.85 -2.80
N ARG A 247 18.25 -3.66 -3.95
CA ARG A 247 18.86 -3.14 -5.19
C ARG A 247 19.46 -1.75 -5.01
N LYS A 248 18.87 -0.90 -4.16
CA LYS A 248 19.45 0.42 -3.83
C LYS A 248 20.72 0.32 -2.99
N PHE A 249 20.80 -0.68 -2.11
CA PHE A 249 22.00 -0.93 -1.30
C PHE A 249 23.09 -1.67 -2.07
N ASP A 250 22.72 -2.62 -2.93
CA ASP A 250 23.61 -3.45 -3.73
C ASP A 250 23.07 -3.57 -5.17
N PRO A 251 23.66 -2.83 -6.13
CA PRO A 251 23.26 -2.91 -7.55
C PRO A 251 23.42 -4.30 -8.16
N GLU A 252 24.21 -5.18 -7.54
CA GLU A 252 24.41 -6.57 -7.99
C GLU A 252 23.44 -7.57 -7.34
N THR A 253 22.40 -7.08 -6.66
CA THR A 253 21.41 -7.90 -5.92
C THR A 253 20.86 -9.04 -6.78
N ASP A 254 20.45 -8.76 -8.02
CA ASP A 254 19.85 -9.78 -8.87
C ASP A 254 20.85 -10.87 -9.31
N GLN A 255 22.13 -10.52 -9.54
CA GLN A 255 23.16 -11.51 -9.87
C GLN A 255 23.58 -12.35 -8.65
N LYS A 256 23.62 -11.75 -7.46
CA LYS A 256 24.02 -12.41 -6.21
C LYS A 256 22.94 -13.31 -5.64
N MET A 257 21.66 -13.01 -5.89
CA MET A 257 20.57 -13.84 -5.41
C MET A 257 20.56 -15.19 -6.13
N PRO A 258 20.57 -16.32 -5.39
CA PRO A 258 20.42 -17.63 -5.99
C PRO A 258 19.00 -17.79 -6.55
N PRO A 259 18.80 -18.70 -7.52
CA PRO A 259 17.47 -19.03 -8.01
C PRO A 259 16.51 -19.41 -6.87
N ILE A 260 15.37 -18.74 -6.82
CA ILE A 260 14.35 -18.93 -5.78
C ILE A 260 12.95 -18.83 -6.37
N HIS A 261 12.05 -19.69 -5.90
CA HIS A 261 10.65 -19.74 -6.30
C HIS A 261 9.79 -19.20 -5.17
N LEU A 262 8.98 -18.18 -5.42
CA LEU A 262 8.10 -17.55 -4.43
C LEU A 262 6.65 -17.72 -4.87
N VAL A 263 5.84 -18.31 -4.00
CA VAL A 263 4.45 -18.69 -4.30
C VAL A 263 3.51 -17.94 -3.38
N PHE A 264 2.48 -17.34 -3.97
CA PHE A 264 1.47 -16.51 -3.30
C PHE A 264 0.06 -16.99 -3.66
N GLY A 265 -0.85 -16.94 -2.68
CA GLY A 265 -2.26 -17.27 -2.90
C GLY A 265 -2.49 -18.71 -3.37
N ALA A 266 -3.67 -18.95 -3.93
CA ALA A 266 -4.12 -20.22 -4.46
C ALA A 266 -3.59 -20.45 -5.89
N TYR A 267 -2.30 -20.76 -6.01
CA TYR A 267 -1.69 -21.06 -7.31
C TYR A 267 -2.05 -22.48 -7.76
N ARG A 268 -2.31 -22.68 -9.05
CA ARG A 268 -2.73 -23.96 -9.63
C ARG A 268 -1.81 -24.49 -10.74
N GLY A 269 -0.79 -23.72 -11.11
CA GLY A 269 0.17 -24.13 -12.13
C GLY A 269 1.33 -24.96 -11.58
N GLU A 270 2.22 -25.34 -12.49
CA GLU A 270 3.42 -26.12 -12.18
C GLU A 270 4.56 -25.23 -11.65
N ILE A 271 5.34 -25.79 -10.71
CA ILE A 271 6.54 -25.14 -10.17
C ILE A 271 7.76 -25.97 -10.59
N ASN A 272 8.46 -25.50 -11.62
CA ASN A 272 9.61 -26.18 -12.21
C ASN A 272 10.93 -25.85 -11.46
N ALA A 273 10.96 -26.12 -10.15
CA ALA A 273 12.15 -25.93 -9.31
C ALA A 273 13.16 -27.06 -9.52
N LYS A 274 14.41 -26.72 -9.82
CA LYS A 274 15.52 -27.67 -9.99
C LYS A 274 16.06 -28.15 -8.64
N PRO A 275 16.78 -29.29 -8.59
CA PRO A 275 17.45 -29.74 -7.37
C PRO A 275 18.34 -28.65 -6.77
N GLY A 276 18.09 -28.31 -5.50
CA GLY A 276 18.83 -27.27 -4.76
C GLY A 276 18.18 -25.88 -4.78
N GLU A 277 17.25 -25.62 -5.70
CA GLU A 277 16.46 -24.38 -5.72
C GLU A 277 15.40 -24.42 -4.61
N LYS A 278 15.13 -23.27 -3.98
CA LYS A 278 14.17 -23.17 -2.87
C LYS A 278 12.81 -22.72 -3.36
N VAL A 279 11.75 -23.38 -2.87
CA VAL A 279 10.37 -22.93 -3.04
C VAL A 279 9.85 -22.36 -1.73
N VAL A 280 9.38 -21.12 -1.73
CA VAL A 280 8.86 -20.43 -0.54
C VAL A 280 7.39 -20.07 -0.75
N PHE A 281 6.52 -20.62 0.10
CA PHE A 281 5.10 -20.31 0.13
C PHE A 281 4.85 -19.19 1.13
N MET A 282 4.37 -18.03 0.65
CA MET A 282 4.23 -16.82 1.45
C MET A 282 2.76 -16.47 1.71
N GLY A 283 2.44 -16.21 2.96
CA GLY A 283 1.11 -15.82 3.42
C GLY A 283 0.22 -16.99 3.82
N ASN A 284 -0.82 -16.68 4.58
CA ASN A 284 -1.79 -17.69 5.04
C ASN A 284 -2.69 -18.18 3.90
N CYS A 285 -2.90 -17.35 2.87
CA CYS A 285 -3.64 -17.68 1.66
C CYS A 285 -2.89 -18.63 0.70
N ALA A 286 -1.60 -18.91 0.92
CA ALA A 286 -0.84 -19.81 0.07
C ALA A 286 -1.46 -21.22 0.10
N ASP A 287 -1.84 -21.70 -1.08
CA ASP A 287 -2.46 -23.01 -1.30
C ASP A 287 -1.99 -23.59 -2.63
N TRP A 288 -1.43 -24.80 -2.59
CA TRP A 288 -0.83 -25.45 -3.77
C TRP A 288 -0.65 -26.95 -3.54
N GLN A 289 -0.84 -27.73 -4.60
CA GLN A 289 -0.56 -29.16 -4.61
C GLN A 289 0.22 -29.53 -5.87
N GLY A 290 1.26 -30.34 -5.71
CA GLY A 290 2.06 -30.78 -6.84
C GLY A 290 3.32 -31.52 -6.42
N THR A 291 4.32 -31.50 -7.30
CA THR A 291 5.60 -32.16 -7.07
C THR A 291 6.73 -31.14 -7.09
N ILE A 292 7.60 -31.15 -6.07
CA ILE A 292 8.80 -30.32 -6.01
C ILE A 292 10.00 -31.26 -5.91
N ALA A 293 10.92 -31.19 -6.87
CA ALA A 293 12.11 -32.04 -6.93
C ALA A 293 11.82 -33.57 -6.76
N GLY A 294 10.68 -34.03 -7.30
CA GLY A 294 10.26 -35.44 -7.23
C GLY A 294 9.46 -35.81 -5.97
N GLU A 295 9.31 -34.92 -4.99
CA GLU A 295 8.51 -35.14 -3.79
C GLU A 295 7.11 -34.54 -3.94
N LYS A 296 6.06 -35.29 -3.59
CA LYS A 296 4.69 -34.75 -3.52
C LYS A 296 4.59 -33.78 -2.35
N VAL A 297 4.17 -32.55 -2.64
CA VAL A 297 4.01 -31.49 -1.64
C VAL A 297 2.58 -30.97 -1.72
N SER A 298 1.97 -30.79 -0.54
CA SER A 298 0.64 -30.20 -0.37
C SER A 298 0.75 -29.08 0.66
N ILE A 299 0.43 -27.86 0.22
CA ILE A 299 0.36 -26.65 1.04
C ILE A 299 -1.11 -26.27 1.09
N ASN A 300 -1.73 -26.41 2.26
CA ASN A 300 -3.14 -26.03 2.44
C ASN A 300 -3.23 -24.64 3.03
N LYS A 301 -4.21 -23.83 2.61
CA LYS A 301 -4.52 -22.52 3.20
C LYS A 301 -4.60 -22.60 4.74
N LEU A 302 -4.01 -21.62 5.42
CA LEU A 302 -4.17 -21.45 6.87
C LEU A 302 -5.40 -20.58 7.15
N PRO A 303 -6.02 -20.70 8.33
CA PRO A 303 -7.16 -19.87 8.71
C PRO A 303 -6.89 -18.39 8.46
N GLU A 304 -7.86 -17.68 7.90
CA GLU A 304 -7.76 -16.24 7.67
C GLU A 304 -7.72 -15.50 9.00
N THR A 305 -6.55 -14.95 9.32
CA THR A 305 -6.31 -14.25 10.58
C THR A 305 -6.56 -12.75 10.47
N ARG A 306 -6.38 -12.14 9.29
CA ARG A 306 -6.40 -10.67 9.13
C ARG A 306 -7.80 -10.11 8.85
N ALA A 307 -8.55 -10.68 7.90
CA ALA A 307 -9.92 -10.25 7.61
C ALA A 307 -10.84 -10.39 8.83
N LYS A 308 -10.66 -11.47 9.61
CA LYS A 308 -11.40 -11.74 10.85
C LYS A 308 -10.79 -11.10 12.10
N LYS A 309 -9.71 -10.32 11.94
CA LYS A 309 -9.09 -9.63 13.07
C LYS A 309 -10.02 -8.54 13.54
N ASP A 310 -10.52 -8.68 14.76
CA ASP A 310 -11.27 -7.62 15.42
C ASP A 310 -10.27 -6.49 15.80
N PRO A 311 -10.54 -5.23 15.37
CA PRO A 311 -9.69 -4.08 15.68
C PRO A 311 -9.38 -3.90 17.18
N TYR A 312 -10.27 -4.27 18.10
CA TYR A 312 -10.03 -4.18 19.55
C TYR A 312 -8.83 -4.98 20.03
N TYR A 313 -8.54 -6.11 19.38
CA TYR A 313 -7.45 -7.00 19.75
C TYR A 313 -6.21 -6.80 18.86
N ALA A 314 -6.16 -5.68 18.13
CA ALA A 314 -5.00 -5.35 17.31
C ALA A 314 -3.79 -4.94 18.16
N ALA A 315 -2.80 -5.82 18.22
CA ALA A 315 -1.51 -5.52 18.81
C ALA A 315 -0.48 -5.09 17.75
N SER A 316 0.43 -4.20 18.14
CA SER A 316 1.65 -3.92 17.38
C SER A 316 2.58 -5.13 17.50
N SER A 317 3.37 -5.39 16.47
CA SER A 317 4.39 -6.42 16.53
C SER A 317 5.75 -5.78 16.72
N ASP A 318 6.56 -6.35 17.60
CA ASP A 318 7.97 -5.99 17.69
C ASP A 318 8.70 -6.46 16.41
N ILE A 319 9.35 -5.51 15.73
CA ILE A 319 10.04 -5.77 14.46
C ILE A 319 11.26 -6.68 14.66
N TYR A 320 11.99 -6.53 15.76
CA TYR A 320 13.17 -7.34 16.07
C TYR A 320 12.75 -8.75 16.44
N GLU A 321 11.69 -8.91 17.23
CA GLU A 321 11.12 -10.23 17.54
C GLU A 321 10.72 -10.96 16.24
N LYS A 322 10.03 -10.26 15.33
CA LYS A 322 9.67 -10.80 14.00
C LYS A 322 10.90 -11.19 13.19
N MET A 323 11.93 -10.33 13.13
CA MET A 323 13.17 -10.64 12.40
C MET A 323 13.86 -11.89 12.96
N VAL A 324 13.94 -12.03 14.28
CA VAL A 324 14.51 -13.21 14.94
C VAL A 324 13.69 -14.46 14.61
N ALA A 325 12.36 -14.39 14.72
CA ALA A 325 11.47 -15.51 14.44
C ALA A 325 11.59 -15.99 12.98
N VAL A 326 11.60 -15.06 12.02
CA VAL A 326 11.78 -15.38 10.60
C VAL A 326 13.17 -15.99 10.34
N THR A 327 14.22 -15.40 10.91
CA THR A 327 15.60 -15.89 10.76
C THR A 327 15.74 -17.32 11.29
N LEU A 328 15.20 -17.60 12.48
CA LEU A 328 15.20 -18.94 13.07
C LEU A 328 14.42 -19.94 12.20
N ARG A 329 13.31 -19.53 11.61
CA ARG A 329 12.51 -20.38 10.70
C ARG A 329 13.28 -20.69 9.43
N LEU A 330 13.88 -19.70 8.78
CA LEU A 330 14.72 -19.90 7.60
C LEU A 330 15.90 -20.83 7.90
N PHE A 331 16.55 -20.65 9.04
CA PHE A 331 17.65 -21.50 9.48
C PHE A 331 17.20 -22.96 9.71
N ARG A 332 16.05 -23.18 10.36
CA ARG A 332 15.49 -24.53 10.60
C ARG A 332 15.07 -25.22 9.30
N SER A 333 14.52 -24.47 8.36
CA SER A 333 14.06 -25.00 7.06
C SER A 333 15.14 -25.05 5.98
N ARG A 334 16.39 -24.66 6.28
CA ARG A 334 17.48 -24.58 5.27
C ARG A 334 17.74 -25.88 4.50
N LYS A 335 17.45 -27.04 5.09
CA LYS A 335 17.62 -28.37 4.45
C LYS A 335 16.37 -28.87 3.72
N GLN A 336 15.21 -28.21 3.87
CA GLN A 336 13.95 -28.61 3.24
C GLN A 336 13.90 -28.12 1.78
N GLY A 337 13.27 -28.88 0.89
CA GLY A 337 13.06 -28.46 -0.52
C GLY A 337 12.14 -27.25 -0.66
N TYR A 338 11.26 -27.03 0.33
CA TYR A 338 10.38 -25.87 0.39
C TYR A 338 10.31 -25.27 1.80
N ILE A 339 9.82 -24.04 1.90
CA ILE A 339 9.65 -23.27 3.13
C ILE A 339 8.25 -22.67 3.13
N ARG A 340 7.57 -22.68 4.28
CA ARG A 340 6.31 -21.96 4.47
C ARG A 340 6.50 -20.76 5.39
N LEU A 341 6.14 -19.58 4.93
CA LEU A 341 6.16 -18.32 5.68
C LEU A 341 4.73 -17.78 5.86
N PRO A 342 4.03 -18.14 6.96
CA PRO A 342 2.73 -17.56 7.29
C PRO A 342 2.82 -16.04 7.50
N GLY A 343 1.69 -15.37 7.25
CA GLY A 343 1.56 -13.91 7.29
C GLY A 343 1.01 -13.36 8.61
#